data_AF-A0A1M4YZQ3-F1
#
_entry.id   AF-A0A1M4YZQ3-F1
#
_cell.length_a   1.000
_cell.length_b   1.000
_cell.length_c   1.000
_cell.angle_alpha   90.00
_cell.angle_beta   90.00
_cell.angle_gamma   90.00
#
_symmetry.space_group_name_H-M   'P 1'
#
loop_
_entity.id
_entity.type
_entity.pdbx_description
1 polymer ?
#
loop_
_entity_poly.entity_id
_entity_poly.type
_entity_poly.pdbx_seq_one_letter_code
_entity_poly.pdbx_strand_id
1 'polypeptide(L)'
;MKKFLCLTIAFFIQGICHSQETKKKLPCYDLTEVLKVEPTVLYKPHLDASKSFGIKILNDSKAVQKYINNGKFHKINKSGKGYRVQKLDYSRAWMVSKGKLMLERIGARFSKETKGNVFTVSSITRTLEDQCRLRKVNTNASLGISSHNYGNSFDISYVRFNGVLRNNPTLEASLEKVLKYYYNAGRIFYIKERQQSCFHITVKNY
;
A
#
# COMPACT_ATOMS: atom_id res chain seq x y z
N MET A 1 -74.47 -3.90 37.54
CA MET A 1 -73.08 -3.40 37.41
C MET A 1 -72.42 -4.14 36.25
N LYS A 2 -72.05 -3.40 35.20
CA LYS A 2 -71.70 -3.93 33.86
C LYS A 2 -70.32 -4.62 33.89
N LYS A 3 -70.27 -5.89 33.45
CA LYS A 3 -69.03 -6.64 33.22
C LYS A 3 -68.45 -6.21 31.87
N PHE A 4 -67.29 -5.56 31.87
CA PHE A 4 -66.53 -5.28 30.65
C PHE A 4 -65.62 -6.47 30.34
N LEU A 5 -65.87 -7.10 29.21
CA LEU A 5 -65.05 -8.15 28.60
C LEU A 5 -63.87 -7.47 27.90
N CYS A 6 -62.65 -7.67 28.40
CA CYS A 6 -61.44 -7.12 27.79
C CYS A 6 -60.96 -8.10 26.71
N LEU A 7 -61.19 -7.75 25.44
CA LEU A 7 -60.71 -8.49 24.27
C LEU A 7 -59.22 -8.13 24.03
N THR A 8 -58.31 -9.07 24.23
CA THR A 8 -56.90 -8.91 23.85
C THR A 8 -56.74 -9.16 22.35
N ILE A 9 -56.53 -8.09 21.58
CA ILE A 9 -56.20 -8.16 20.15
C ILE A 9 -54.67 -8.32 20.03
N ALA A 10 -54.21 -9.53 19.71
CA ALA A 10 -52.81 -9.78 19.38
C ALA A 10 -52.52 -9.31 17.94
N PHE A 11 -51.88 -8.15 17.80
CA PHE A 11 -51.34 -7.68 16.53
C PHE A 11 -50.07 -8.49 16.18
N PHE A 12 -50.23 -9.48 15.31
CA PHE A 12 -49.11 -10.13 14.62
C PHE A 12 -48.51 -9.14 13.61
N ILE A 13 -47.47 -8.41 14.02
CA ILE A 13 -46.63 -7.64 13.09
C ILE A 13 -45.69 -8.63 12.40
N GLN A 14 -46.10 -9.13 11.24
CA GLN A 14 -45.18 -9.80 10.31
C GLN A 14 -44.22 -8.74 9.77
N GLY A 15 -43.08 -8.59 10.44
CA GLY A 15 -41.97 -7.78 9.94
C GLY A 15 -41.44 -8.39 8.65
N ILE A 16 -41.73 -7.72 7.53
CA ILE A 16 -41.15 -8.02 6.23
C ILE A 16 -39.64 -7.77 6.36
N CYS A 17 -38.86 -8.83 6.55
CA CYS A 17 -37.41 -8.79 6.39
C CYS A 17 -37.12 -8.46 4.93
N HIS A 18 -36.95 -7.17 4.63
CA HIS A 18 -36.26 -6.76 3.42
C HIS A 18 -34.81 -7.22 3.57
N SER A 19 -34.51 -8.42 3.04
CA SER A 19 -33.12 -8.80 2.79
C SER A 19 -32.55 -7.71 1.91
N GLN A 20 -31.65 -6.89 2.46
CA GLN A 20 -30.87 -5.96 1.66
C GLN A 20 -30.16 -6.81 0.60
N GLU A 21 -30.61 -6.71 -0.65
CA GLU A 21 -29.86 -7.23 -1.77
C GLU A 21 -28.45 -6.65 -1.65
N THR A 22 -27.48 -7.52 -1.41
CA THR A 22 -26.08 -7.17 -1.44
C THR A 22 -25.81 -6.66 -2.85
N LYS A 23 -25.83 -5.34 -3.05
CA LYS A 23 -25.46 -4.71 -4.33
C LYS A 23 -24.18 -5.40 -4.79
N LYS A 24 -24.26 -6.16 -5.90
CA LYS A 24 -23.07 -6.74 -6.54
C LYS A 24 -22.11 -5.58 -6.72
N LYS A 25 -21.03 -5.54 -5.93
CA LYS A 25 -19.93 -4.60 -6.13
C LYS A 25 -19.45 -4.85 -7.55
N LEU A 26 -19.78 -3.96 -8.48
CA LEU A 26 -19.19 -4.04 -9.82
C LEU A 26 -17.67 -4.06 -9.61
N PRO A 27 -16.98 -5.12 -10.06
CA PRO A 27 -15.55 -5.22 -9.88
C PRO A 27 -14.95 -4.07 -10.69
N CYS A 28 -14.26 -3.18 -10.00
CA CYS A 28 -13.54 -2.08 -10.62
C CYS A 28 -12.29 -2.56 -11.40
N TYR A 29 -12.19 -3.86 -11.64
CA TYR A 29 -11.18 -4.45 -12.50
C TYR A 29 -11.84 -5.54 -13.36
N ASP A 30 -11.80 -5.33 -14.67
CA ASP A 30 -11.56 -6.44 -15.57
C ASP A 30 -10.05 -6.66 -15.57
N LEU A 31 -9.60 -7.81 -15.05
CA LEU A 31 -8.17 -8.13 -15.00
C LEU A 31 -7.57 -8.14 -16.42
N THR A 32 -8.36 -8.49 -17.43
CA THR A 32 -7.92 -8.47 -18.82
C THR A 32 -7.61 -7.04 -19.29
N GLU A 33 -8.38 -6.03 -18.85
CA GLU A 33 -8.10 -4.62 -19.15
C GLU A 33 -6.85 -4.11 -18.43
N VAL A 34 -6.70 -4.45 -17.16
CA VAL A 34 -5.51 -4.04 -16.37
C VAL A 34 -4.22 -4.63 -16.93
N LEU A 35 -4.28 -5.88 -17.41
CA LEU A 35 -3.14 -6.57 -18.01
C LEU A 35 -2.79 -6.07 -19.43
N LYS A 36 -3.72 -5.42 -20.14
CA LYS A 36 -3.45 -4.78 -21.44
C LYS A 36 -2.61 -3.50 -21.32
N VAL A 37 -2.55 -2.88 -20.14
CA VAL A 37 -1.78 -1.66 -19.94
C VAL A 37 -0.28 -1.97 -19.95
N GLU A 38 0.41 -1.51 -20.99
CA GLU A 38 1.85 -1.69 -21.11
C GLU A 38 2.60 -0.76 -20.14
N PRO A 39 3.60 -1.28 -19.39
CA PRO A 39 4.44 -0.44 -18.55
C PRO A 39 5.38 0.40 -19.39
N THR A 40 5.64 1.62 -18.94
CA THR A 40 6.66 2.48 -19.55
C THR A 40 8.05 1.84 -19.45
N VAL A 41 8.98 2.25 -20.32
CA VAL A 41 10.38 1.79 -20.29
C VAL A 41 11.02 2.02 -18.92
N LEU A 42 10.73 3.17 -18.28
CA LEU A 42 11.22 3.49 -16.94
C LEU A 42 10.66 2.54 -15.87
N TYR A 43 9.40 2.12 -15.99
CA TYR A 43 8.71 1.33 -14.97
C TYR A 43 8.88 -0.18 -15.15
N LYS A 44 9.17 -0.64 -16.37
CA LYS A 44 9.35 -2.07 -16.69
C LYS A 44 10.34 -2.78 -15.74
N PRO A 45 11.53 -2.24 -15.42
CA PRO A 45 12.45 -2.86 -14.46
C PRO A 45 11.86 -3.06 -13.06
N HIS A 46 10.97 -2.18 -12.61
CA HIS A 46 10.30 -2.31 -11.32
C HIS A 46 9.37 -3.54 -11.31
N LEU A 47 8.57 -3.72 -12.38
CA LEU A 47 7.69 -4.88 -12.49
C LEU A 47 8.46 -6.19 -12.61
N ASP A 48 9.56 -6.21 -13.37
CA ASP A 48 10.37 -7.41 -13.53
C ASP A 48 11.08 -7.79 -12.21
N ALA A 49 11.63 -6.80 -11.49
CA ALA A 49 12.16 -7.01 -10.14
C ALA A 49 11.08 -7.53 -9.17
N SER A 50 9.87 -7.01 -9.23
CA SER A 50 8.74 -7.48 -8.41
C SER A 50 8.35 -8.92 -8.69
N LYS A 51 8.28 -9.33 -9.96
CA LYS A 51 7.94 -10.71 -10.35
C LYS A 51 8.97 -11.73 -9.85
N SER A 52 10.24 -11.33 -9.76
CA SER A 52 11.33 -12.22 -9.32
C SER A 52 11.20 -12.74 -7.88
N PHE A 53 10.33 -12.16 -7.05
CA PHE A 53 10.04 -12.66 -5.69
C PHE A 53 9.11 -13.89 -5.65
N GLY A 54 8.54 -14.30 -6.78
CA GLY A 54 7.60 -15.42 -6.83
C GLY A 54 6.29 -15.15 -6.07
N ILE A 55 5.93 -13.88 -5.92
CA ILE A 55 4.64 -13.43 -5.41
C ILE A 55 3.73 -13.22 -6.62
N LYS A 56 2.55 -13.84 -6.62
CA LYS A 56 1.53 -13.57 -7.64
C LYS A 56 0.86 -12.23 -7.33
N ILE A 57 0.28 -11.60 -8.36
CA ILE A 57 -0.46 -10.36 -8.20
C ILE A 57 -1.49 -10.50 -7.06
N LEU A 58 -1.43 -9.55 -6.12
CA LEU A 58 -2.30 -9.52 -4.96
C LEU A 58 -3.65 -8.94 -5.36
N ASN A 59 -4.64 -9.78 -5.58
CA ASN A 59 -5.97 -9.32 -5.99
C ASN A 59 -6.70 -8.63 -4.84
N ASP A 60 -6.69 -9.25 -3.65
CA ASP A 60 -7.53 -8.86 -2.52
C ASP A 60 -6.83 -9.12 -1.16
N SER A 61 -7.57 -8.85 -0.08
CA SER A 61 -7.10 -9.11 1.29
C SER A 61 -6.77 -10.59 1.55
N LYS A 62 -7.47 -11.53 0.90
CA LYS A 62 -7.25 -12.98 1.07
C LYS A 62 -5.91 -13.40 0.48
N ALA A 63 -5.54 -12.85 -0.68
CA ALA A 63 -4.24 -13.07 -1.31
C ALA A 63 -3.09 -12.61 -0.39
N VAL A 64 -3.23 -11.44 0.25
CA VAL A 64 -2.26 -10.96 1.25
C VAL A 64 -2.17 -11.91 2.43
N GLN A 65 -3.32 -12.33 2.99
CA GLN A 65 -3.34 -13.25 4.14
C GLN A 65 -2.69 -14.59 3.84
N LYS A 66 -2.84 -15.12 2.62
CA LYS A 66 -2.15 -16.34 2.17
C LYS A 66 -0.64 -16.21 2.27
N TYR A 67 -0.08 -15.07 1.86
CA TYR A 67 1.36 -14.81 1.94
C TYR A 67 1.86 -14.50 3.36
N ILE A 68 0.97 -14.03 4.23
CA ILE A 68 1.29 -13.92 5.66
C ILE A 68 1.36 -15.33 6.28
N ASN A 69 0.34 -16.15 6.04
CA ASN A 69 0.23 -17.49 6.65
C ASN A 69 1.34 -18.44 6.20
N ASN A 70 1.84 -18.30 4.96
CA ASN A 70 2.96 -19.10 4.48
C ASN A 70 4.35 -18.51 4.81
N GLY A 71 4.41 -17.46 5.63
CA GLY A 71 5.66 -16.86 6.10
C GLY A 71 6.41 -16.00 5.09
N LYS A 72 5.87 -15.75 3.89
CA LYS A 72 6.55 -14.90 2.89
C LYS A 72 6.40 -13.41 3.18
N PHE A 73 5.31 -12.98 3.81
CA PHE A 73 5.06 -11.57 4.15
C PHE A 73 5.25 -11.31 5.64
N HIS A 74 5.99 -10.25 5.93
CA HIS A 74 6.29 -9.81 7.29
C HIS A 74 5.72 -8.43 7.56
N LYS A 75 5.23 -8.26 8.79
CA LYS A 75 4.68 -6.99 9.25
C LYS A 75 5.77 -5.93 9.30
N ILE A 76 5.41 -4.74 8.85
CA ILE A 76 6.21 -3.52 8.97
C ILE A 76 5.75 -2.75 10.19
N ASN A 77 6.70 -2.43 11.06
CA ASN A 77 6.44 -1.68 12.27
C ASN A 77 6.03 -0.24 11.93
N LYS A 78 5.14 0.35 12.75
CA LYS A 78 4.69 1.74 12.57
C LYS A 78 5.85 2.74 12.64
N SER A 79 6.91 2.40 13.35
CA SER A 79 8.15 3.17 13.43
C SER A 79 9.34 2.23 13.50
N GLY A 80 10.49 2.73 13.06
CA GLY A 80 11.79 2.11 13.23
C GLY A 80 12.88 3.16 13.12
N LYS A 81 14.14 2.75 13.15
CA LYS A 81 15.26 3.70 13.07
C LYS A 81 15.21 4.47 11.75
N GLY A 82 15.00 5.78 11.83
CA GLY A 82 14.97 6.69 10.67
C GLY A 82 13.73 6.63 9.78
N TYR A 83 12.70 5.86 10.14
CA TYR A 83 11.45 5.85 9.39
C TYR A 83 10.21 5.76 10.29
N ARG A 84 9.11 6.30 9.79
CA ARG A 84 7.76 6.09 10.33
C ARG A 84 6.81 5.75 9.20
N VAL A 85 5.87 4.86 9.46
CA VAL A 85 4.78 4.52 8.52
C VAL A 85 3.58 5.36 8.89
N GLN A 86 3.03 6.10 7.92
CA GLN A 86 1.79 6.85 8.13
C GLN A 86 0.57 5.91 8.19
N LYS A 87 -0.62 6.47 8.42
CA LYS A 87 -1.86 5.70 8.24
C LYS A 87 -2.01 5.28 6.77
N LEU A 88 -2.15 3.99 6.52
CA LEU A 88 -2.25 3.42 5.18
C LEU A 88 -3.73 3.15 4.84
N ASP A 89 -4.40 4.11 4.21
CA ASP A 89 -5.83 3.96 3.84
C ASP A 89 -6.03 3.08 2.59
N TYR A 90 -5.01 3.04 1.70
CA TYR A 90 -5.03 2.32 0.41
C TYR A 90 -3.82 1.41 0.22
N SER A 91 -3.19 0.96 1.30
CA SER A 91 -2.12 -0.04 1.27
C SER A 91 -1.98 -0.71 2.65
N ARG A 92 -1.06 -1.66 2.76
CA ARG A 92 -0.93 -2.55 3.91
C ARG A 92 0.53 -2.66 4.34
N ALA A 93 0.75 -2.64 5.66
CA ALA A 93 2.07 -2.71 6.28
C ALA A 93 2.63 -4.14 6.34
N TRP A 94 2.70 -4.79 5.18
CA TRP A 94 3.23 -6.14 4.98
C TRP A 94 4.07 -6.16 3.74
N MET A 95 5.18 -6.90 3.71
CA MET A 95 6.01 -7.07 2.51
C MET A 95 6.92 -8.28 2.65
N VAL A 96 7.55 -8.68 1.55
CA VAL A 96 8.58 -9.72 1.53
C VAL A 96 9.76 -9.39 2.45
N SER A 97 10.47 -10.40 2.95
CA SER A 97 11.53 -10.23 3.96
C SER A 97 12.65 -9.29 3.50
N LYS A 98 13.11 -9.41 2.24
CA LYS A 98 14.11 -8.48 1.67
C LYS A 98 13.58 -7.05 1.58
N GLY A 99 12.29 -6.88 1.27
CA GLY A 99 11.63 -5.58 1.26
C GLY A 99 11.72 -4.91 2.63
N LYS A 100 11.34 -5.66 3.68
CA LYS A 100 11.37 -5.19 5.07
C LYS A 100 12.77 -4.75 5.47
N LEU A 101 13.74 -5.63 5.24
CA LEU A 101 15.13 -5.38 5.59
C LEU A 101 15.70 -4.17 4.85
N MET A 102 15.30 -3.95 3.59
CA MET A 102 15.76 -2.80 2.83
C MET A 102 15.20 -1.49 3.36
N LEU A 103 13.91 -1.46 3.71
CA LEU A 103 13.30 -0.29 4.36
C LEU A 103 14.03 0.06 5.67
N GLU A 104 14.30 -0.94 6.51
CA GLU A 104 15.02 -0.76 7.78
C GLU A 104 16.47 -0.26 7.54
N ARG A 105 17.16 -0.77 6.51
CA ARG A 105 18.51 -0.34 6.12
C ARG A 105 18.55 1.08 5.56
N ILE A 106 17.54 1.47 4.76
CA ILE A 106 17.39 2.84 4.27
C ILE A 106 17.12 3.78 5.44
N GLY A 107 16.20 3.42 6.34
CA GLY A 107 15.91 4.15 7.57
C GLY A 107 17.14 4.35 8.44
N ALA A 108 17.84 3.26 8.79
CA ALA A 108 19.01 3.33 9.65
C ALA A 108 20.13 4.20 9.07
N ARG A 109 20.37 4.11 7.76
CA ARG A 109 21.36 4.95 7.07
C ARG A 109 20.93 6.41 7.01
N PHE A 110 19.68 6.70 6.63
CA PHE A 110 19.15 8.06 6.61
C PHE A 110 19.27 8.72 7.99
N SER A 111 18.84 8.04 9.04
CA SER A 111 18.96 8.53 10.42
C SER A 111 20.41 8.83 10.80
N LYS A 112 21.35 7.95 10.45
CA LYS A 112 22.78 8.16 10.71
C LYS A 112 23.31 9.40 9.98
N GLU A 113 22.99 9.55 8.70
CA GLU A 113 23.51 10.65 7.87
C GLU A 113 22.86 12.01 8.18
N THR A 114 21.70 11.99 8.83
CA THR A 114 20.92 13.20 9.15
C THR A 114 20.80 13.46 10.65
N LYS A 115 21.67 12.88 11.49
CA LYS A 115 21.67 13.12 12.95
C LYS A 115 20.33 12.81 13.64
N GLY A 116 19.68 11.71 13.25
CA GLY A 116 18.48 11.21 13.91
C GLY A 116 17.15 11.53 13.21
N ASN A 117 17.14 12.24 12.08
CA ASN A 117 15.88 12.54 11.38
C ASN A 117 15.18 11.26 10.87
N VAL A 118 13.87 11.39 10.66
CA VAL A 118 12.95 10.32 10.29
C VAL A 118 12.17 10.70 9.03
N PHE A 119 12.15 9.83 8.01
CA PHE A 119 11.28 10.01 6.84
C PHE A 119 9.94 9.28 7.02
N THR A 120 8.94 9.66 6.21
CA THR A 120 7.61 9.04 6.26
C THR A 120 7.37 8.10 5.07
N VAL A 121 7.08 6.84 5.36
CA VAL A 121 6.59 5.85 4.40
C VAL A 121 5.09 6.08 4.19
N SER A 122 4.71 6.39 2.95
CA SER A 122 3.34 6.76 2.57
C SER A 122 2.50 5.61 2.02
N SER A 123 3.15 4.58 1.48
CA SER A 123 2.50 3.41 0.89
C SER A 123 3.42 2.20 0.95
N ILE A 124 2.85 1.00 1.09
CA ILE A 124 3.61 -0.27 1.10
C ILE A 124 2.95 -1.27 0.16
N THR A 125 2.26 -2.31 0.63
CA THR A 125 1.69 -3.32 -0.26
C THR A 125 0.29 -2.96 -0.65
N ARG A 126 -0.03 -3.00 -1.93
CA ARG A 126 -1.37 -2.70 -2.45
C ARG A 126 -1.95 -3.91 -3.13
N THR A 127 -3.19 -4.26 -2.82
CA THR A 127 -3.95 -5.19 -3.65
C THR A 127 -4.53 -4.46 -4.88
N LEU A 128 -5.03 -5.19 -5.86
CA LEU A 128 -5.80 -4.60 -6.95
C LEU A 128 -7.07 -3.90 -6.42
N GLU A 129 -7.72 -4.46 -5.40
CA GLU A 129 -8.82 -3.78 -4.70
C GLU A 129 -8.39 -2.44 -4.08
N ASP A 130 -7.25 -2.41 -3.40
CA ASP A 130 -6.71 -1.18 -2.79
C ASP A 130 -6.38 -0.13 -3.87
N GLN A 131 -5.79 -0.58 -4.99
CA GLN A 131 -5.48 0.30 -6.12
C GLN A 131 -6.76 0.83 -6.80
N CYS A 132 -7.79 0.01 -6.98
CA CYS A 132 -9.08 0.48 -7.47
C CYS A 132 -9.66 1.58 -6.57
N ARG A 133 -9.65 1.37 -5.26
CA ARG A 133 -10.18 2.37 -4.31
C ARG A 133 -9.36 3.66 -4.38
N LEU A 134 -8.03 3.55 -4.47
CA LEU A 134 -7.14 4.71 -4.61
C LEU A 134 -7.42 5.49 -5.89
N ARG A 135 -7.65 4.83 -7.03
CA ARG A 135 -7.92 5.49 -8.31
C ARG A 135 -9.16 6.37 -8.32
N LYS A 136 -10.13 6.12 -7.42
CA LYS A 136 -11.32 6.98 -7.29
C LYS A 136 -11.00 8.36 -6.72
N VAL A 137 -9.87 8.50 -6.01
CA VAL A 137 -9.47 9.74 -5.34
C VAL A 137 -8.11 10.26 -5.81
N ASN A 138 -7.36 9.47 -6.56
CA ASN A 138 -6.03 9.81 -7.06
C ASN A 138 -5.89 9.37 -8.52
N THR A 139 -6.00 10.33 -9.43
CA THR A 139 -5.90 10.11 -10.88
C THR A 139 -4.50 9.70 -11.32
N ASN A 140 -3.47 9.94 -10.51
CA ASN A 140 -2.08 9.54 -10.81
C ASN A 140 -1.79 8.08 -10.42
N ALA A 141 -2.72 7.40 -9.76
CA ALA A 141 -2.57 5.99 -9.47
C ALA A 141 -2.61 5.16 -10.76
N SER A 142 -1.66 4.22 -10.89
CA SER A 142 -1.51 3.36 -12.08
C SER A 142 -2.83 2.78 -12.59
N LEU A 143 -3.06 2.91 -13.90
CA LEU A 143 -4.14 2.23 -14.61
C LEU A 143 -3.87 0.71 -14.71
N GLY A 144 -2.60 0.35 -14.93
CA GLY A 144 -2.13 -1.03 -15.04
C GLY A 144 -1.59 -1.62 -13.74
N ILE A 145 -0.92 -2.76 -13.85
CA ILE A 145 -0.26 -3.42 -12.72
C ILE A 145 0.82 -2.52 -12.12
N SER A 146 0.81 -2.42 -10.79
CA SER A 146 1.82 -1.71 -10.00
C SER A 146 2.78 -2.69 -9.30
N SER A 147 4.03 -2.30 -9.11
CA SER A 147 5.02 -3.07 -8.35
C SER A 147 4.62 -3.25 -6.87
N HIS A 148 3.73 -2.41 -6.33
CA HIS A 148 3.13 -2.62 -5.00
C HIS A 148 2.22 -3.86 -4.94
N ASN A 149 1.71 -4.34 -6.08
CA ASN A 149 0.87 -5.54 -6.16
C ASN A 149 1.64 -6.85 -5.97
N TYR A 150 2.95 -6.79 -5.74
CA TYR A 150 3.82 -7.93 -5.50
C TYR A 150 4.46 -7.90 -4.09
N GLY A 151 4.22 -6.84 -3.32
CA GLY A 151 4.65 -6.73 -1.93
C GLY A 151 6.15 -6.55 -1.69
N ASN A 152 6.88 -5.97 -2.66
CA ASN A 152 8.30 -5.61 -2.54
C ASN A 152 8.58 -4.12 -2.80
N SER A 153 7.54 -3.30 -2.92
CA SER A 153 7.64 -1.85 -3.16
C SER A 153 7.03 -1.04 -2.03
N PHE A 154 7.51 0.19 -1.87
CA PHE A 154 7.01 1.15 -0.88
C PHE A 154 7.34 2.57 -1.33
N ASP A 155 6.54 3.52 -0.87
CA ASP A 155 6.70 4.94 -1.19
C ASP A 155 7.19 5.69 0.03
N ILE A 156 8.19 6.55 -0.15
CA ILE A 156 8.67 7.48 0.88
C ILE A 156 8.32 8.90 0.44
N SER A 157 7.57 9.63 1.26
CA SER A 157 7.33 11.05 1.02
C SER A 157 8.62 11.84 1.17
N TYR A 158 8.98 12.65 0.16
CA TYR A 158 10.13 13.54 0.23
C TYR A 158 9.79 14.93 0.78
N VAL A 159 8.54 15.15 1.18
CA VAL A 159 8.05 16.41 1.78
C VAL A 159 7.54 16.22 3.22
N ARG A 160 7.69 15.01 3.80
CA ARG A 160 7.20 14.70 5.15
C ARG A 160 8.27 14.04 6.00
N PHE A 161 8.96 14.86 6.80
CA PHE A 161 10.01 14.44 7.72
C PHE A 161 9.61 14.71 9.17
N ASN A 162 10.03 13.83 10.08
CA ASN A 162 9.72 13.91 11.51
C ASN A 162 8.22 14.06 11.83
N GLY A 163 7.35 13.58 10.93
CA GLY A 163 5.90 13.74 11.04
C GLY A 163 5.34 15.09 10.57
N VAL A 164 6.18 16.01 10.11
CA VAL A 164 5.77 17.34 9.63
C VAL A 164 5.74 17.35 8.10
N LEU A 165 4.60 17.73 7.53
CA LEU A 165 4.44 17.96 6.09
C LEU A 165 4.95 19.37 5.75
N ARG A 166 6.17 19.45 5.22
CA ARG A 166 6.80 20.70 4.78
C ARG A 166 7.94 20.38 3.83
N ASN A 167 8.09 21.18 2.78
CA ASN A 167 9.26 21.10 1.92
C ASN A 167 10.56 21.24 2.75
N ASN A 168 11.49 20.30 2.57
CA ASN A 168 12.80 20.33 3.22
C ASN A 168 13.86 19.82 2.25
N PRO A 169 14.41 20.70 1.39
CA PRO A 169 15.36 20.32 0.35
C PRO A 169 16.61 19.61 0.88
N THR A 170 17.07 19.97 2.08
CA THR A 170 18.25 19.35 2.73
C THR A 170 18.00 17.89 3.09
N LEU A 171 16.85 17.59 3.72
CA LEU A 171 16.48 16.22 4.07
C LEU A 171 16.08 15.39 2.85
N GLU A 172 15.41 16.01 1.87
CA GLU A 172 15.12 15.39 0.57
C GLU A 172 16.41 14.97 -0.13
N ALA A 173 17.39 15.87 -0.27
CA ALA A 173 18.67 15.56 -0.90
C ALA A 173 19.44 14.48 -0.13
N SER A 174 19.37 14.49 1.20
CA SER A 174 19.97 13.46 2.05
C SER A 174 19.31 12.10 1.84
N LEU A 175 17.98 12.05 1.76
CA LEU A 175 17.22 10.83 1.46
C LEU A 175 17.56 10.31 0.06
N GLU A 176 17.57 11.19 -0.94
CA GLU A 176 17.88 10.82 -2.32
C GLU A 176 19.32 10.28 -2.45
N LYS A 177 20.29 10.83 -1.71
CA LYS A 177 21.65 10.30 -1.63
C LYS A 177 21.68 8.86 -1.09
N VAL A 178 20.90 8.57 -0.05
CA VAL A 178 20.76 7.21 0.50
C VAL A 178 20.12 6.26 -0.52
N LEU A 179 19.08 6.70 -1.24
CA LEU A 179 18.46 5.89 -2.28
C LEU A 179 19.43 5.61 -3.43
N LYS A 180 20.16 6.63 -3.90
CA LYS A 180 21.18 6.50 -4.95
C LYS A 180 22.29 5.52 -4.56
N TYR A 181 22.71 5.51 -3.29
CA TYR A 181 23.65 4.52 -2.77
C TYR A 181 23.15 3.08 -2.96
N TYR A 182 21.90 2.79 -2.57
CA TYR A 182 21.33 1.43 -2.72
C TYR A 182 20.98 1.07 -4.17
N TYR A 183 20.64 2.07 -4.99
CA TYR A 183 20.45 1.91 -6.43
C TYR A 183 21.75 1.49 -7.12
N ASN A 184 22.85 2.23 -6.88
CA ASN A 184 24.16 1.93 -7.44
C ASN A 184 24.71 0.58 -6.96
N ALA A 185 24.37 0.18 -5.72
CA ALA A 185 24.68 -1.15 -5.20
C ALA A 185 23.81 -2.27 -5.81
N GLY A 186 22.92 -1.96 -6.75
CA GLY A 186 22.07 -2.92 -7.44
C GLY A 186 20.97 -3.53 -6.56
N ARG A 187 20.61 -2.90 -5.43
CA ARG A 187 19.66 -3.44 -4.44
C ARG A 187 18.23 -2.94 -4.59
N ILE A 188 18.05 -1.75 -5.15
CA ILE A 188 16.73 -1.14 -5.38
C ILE A 188 16.67 -0.49 -6.76
N PHE A 189 15.44 -0.29 -7.24
CA PHE A 189 15.09 0.75 -8.20
C PHE A 189 14.31 1.84 -7.48
N TYR A 190 14.40 3.09 -7.93
CA TYR A 190 13.54 4.16 -7.42
C TYR A 190 13.19 5.19 -8.50
N ILE A 191 12.01 5.81 -8.37
CA ILE A 191 11.51 6.89 -9.23
C ILE A 191 11.10 8.05 -8.34
N LYS A 192 11.43 9.28 -8.72
CA LYS A 192 10.95 10.49 -8.06
C LYS A 192 9.61 10.92 -8.65
N GLU A 193 8.51 10.61 -7.97
CA GLU A 193 7.15 10.90 -8.43
C GLU A 193 6.72 12.29 -7.96
N ARG A 194 6.99 13.30 -8.78
CA ARG A 194 6.72 14.71 -8.42
C ARG A 194 5.24 14.99 -8.14
N GLN A 195 4.35 14.37 -8.91
CA GLN A 195 2.90 14.54 -8.77
C GLN A 195 2.35 14.00 -7.44
N GLN A 196 3.05 13.07 -6.80
CA GLN A 196 2.66 12.45 -5.52
C GLN A 196 3.54 12.88 -4.35
N SER A 197 4.59 13.67 -4.64
CA SER A 197 5.58 14.11 -3.66
C SER A 197 6.25 12.96 -2.89
N CYS A 198 6.54 11.87 -3.59
CA CYS A 198 7.22 10.70 -3.05
C CYS A 198 8.33 10.17 -3.96
N PHE A 199 9.24 9.41 -3.37
CA PHE A 199 10.04 8.43 -4.07
C PHE A 199 9.28 7.11 -4.06
N HIS A 200 9.07 6.52 -5.24
CA HIS A 200 8.58 5.16 -5.40
C HIS A 200 9.78 4.21 -5.39
N ILE A 201 9.86 3.29 -4.45
CA ILE A 201 11.00 2.36 -4.29
C ILE A 201 10.55 0.93 -4.54
N THR A 202 11.32 0.21 -5.35
CA THR A 202 11.14 -1.23 -5.59
C THR A 202 12.41 -1.98 -5.23
N VAL A 203 12.31 -2.93 -4.29
CA VAL A 203 13.45 -3.74 -3.87
C VAL A 203 13.69 -4.87 -4.87
N LYS A 204 14.96 -5.13 -5.21
CA LYS A 204 15.36 -6.22 -6.10
C LYS A 204 15.58 -7.53 -5.34
N ASN A 205 15.30 -8.67 -5.99
CA ASN A 205 15.63 -9.99 -5.46
C ASN A 205 17.05 -10.38 -5.88
N TYR A 206 18.06 -9.87 -5.17
CA TYR A 206 19.49 -10.11 -5.42
C TYR A 206 20.08 -11.19 -4.50
#